data_AF-A0A395VSJ5-F1
#
_entry.id   AF-A0A395VSJ5-F1
#
_cell.length_a   1.000
_cell.length_b   1.000
_cell.length_c   1.000
_cell.angle_alpha   90.00
_cell.angle_beta   90.00
_cell.angle_gamma   90.00
#
_symmetry.space_group_name_H-M   'P 1'
#
loop_
_entity.id
_entity.type
_entity.pdbx_description
1 polymer ?
#
loop_
_entity_poly.entity_id
_entity_poly.type
_entity_poly.pdbx_seq_one_letter_code
_entity_poly.pdbx_strand_id
1 'polypeptide(L)'
;MADTREIWVDIKNYEGKYRISNLGRVKSLERQVSHDGITWIQPERIMCHWCGTTSLYDCVRLYKGGVGKKFSVHRLVAQHFLPDWNPGLEVNHIDGNRD
;
A
#
# COMPACT_ATOMS: atom_id res chain seq x y z
N MET A 1 5.55 -25.21 9.00
CA MET A 1 4.21 -24.62 9.11
C MET A 1 4.42 -23.11 9.23
N ALA A 2 4.49 -22.40 8.11
CA ALA A 2 4.64 -20.95 8.13
C ALA A 2 3.29 -20.38 8.55
N ASP A 3 3.21 -19.88 9.77
CA ASP A 3 2.05 -19.17 10.28
C ASP A 3 1.93 -17.89 9.44
N THR A 4 1.12 -17.93 8.38
CA THR A 4 0.81 -16.82 7.46
C THR A 4 -0.07 -15.78 8.15
N ARG A 5 0.33 -15.35 9.36
CA ARG A 5 -0.25 -14.20 10.03
C ARG A 5 -0.06 -12.99 9.12
N GLU A 6 -1.17 -12.36 8.78
CA GLU A 6 -1.17 -11.10 8.06
C GLU A 6 -0.62 -10.01 9.01
N ILE A 7 0.62 -9.57 8.75
CA ILE A 7 1.28 -8.53 9.52
C ILE A 7 0.96 -7.21 8.86
N TRP A 8 0.38 -6.27 9.62
CA TRP A 8 0.06 -4.93 9.16
C TRP A 8 1.07 -3.93 9.70
N VAL A 9 1.64 -3.11 8.82
CA VAL A 9 2.61 -2.06 9.17
C VAL A 9 2.17 -0.72 8.60
N ASP A 10 2.42 0.37 9.33
CA ASP A 10 2.15 1.73 8.88
C ASP A 10 3.06 2.11 7.71
N ILE A 11 2.47 2.69 6.65
CA ILE A 11 3.23 3.12 5.47
C ILE A 11 4.04 4.36 5.82
N LYS A 12 5.36 4.35 5.57
CA LYS A 12 6.26 5.47 5.90
C LYS A 12 5.77 6.72 5.18
N ASN A 13 5.74 7.87 5.86
CA ASN A 13 5.14 9.14 5.40
C ASN A 13 3.61 9.18 5.37
N TYR A 14 2.92 8.08 5.66
CA TYR A 14 1.46 7.93 5.65
C TYR A 14 0.94 7.29 6.95
N GLU A 15 1.74 7.35 8.02
CA GLU A 15 1.45 6.82 9.34
C GLU A 15 0.12 7.35 9.89
N GLY A 16 -0.68 6.48 10.49
CA GLY A 16 -2.02 6.83 10.99
C GLY A 16 -3.07 7.11 9.91
N LYS A 17 -2.73 6.98 8.62
CA LYS A 17 -3.67 7.10 7.50
C LYS A 17 -3.80 5.80 6.71
N TYR A 18 -2.68 5.13 6.46
CA TYR A 18 -2.64 3.91 5.66
C TYR A 18 -1.68 2.88 6.23
N ARG A 19 -2.10 1.62 6.20
CA ARG A 19 -1.28 0.45 6.55
C ARG A 19 -1.18 -0.49 5.36
N ILE A 20 -0.07 -1.22 5.29
CA ILE A 20 0.12 -2.28 4.32
C ILE A 20 0.36 -3.61 5.03
N SER A 21 -0.19 -4.69 4.47
CA SER A 21 0.09 -6.04 4.95
C SER A 21 1.22 -6.72 4.20
N ASN A 22 1.86 -7.70 4.82
CA ASN A 22 2.86 -8.56 4.17
C ASN A 22 2.28 -9.34 2.97
N LEU A 23 0.95 -9.46 2.88
CA LEU A 23 0.23 -10.06 1.75
C LEU A 23 -0.08 -9.06 0.63
N GLY A 24 0.38 -7.80 0.74
CA GLY A 24 0.11 -6.77 -0.25
C GLY A 24 -1.28 -6.16 -0.18
N ARG A 25 -1.99 -6.27 0.94
CA ARG A 25 -3.25 -5.53 1.11
C ARG A 25 -2.98 -4.15 1.69
N VAL A 26 -3.64 -3.13 1.16
CA VAL A 26 -3.53 -1.78 1.69
C VAL A 26 -4.82 -1.40 2.40
N LYS A 27 -4.70 -0.99 3.67
CA LYS A 27 -5.83 -0.59 4.51
C LYS A 27 -5.77 0.92 4.73
N SER A 28 -6.87 1.60 4.42
CA SER A 28 -7.09 2.96 4.88
C SER A 28 -7.61 2.88 6.30
N LEU A 29 -6.98 3.62 7.22
CA LEU A 29 -7.42 3.73 8.60
C LEU A 29 -8.57 4.74 8.72
N GLU A 30 -9.38 4.55 9.76
CA GLU A 30 -10.40 5.51 10.12
C GLU A 30 -9.74 6.85 10.45
N ARG A 31 -10.24 7.92 9.82
CA ARG A 31 -9.77 9.27 10.10
C ARG A 31 -10.83 10.30 9.74
N GLN A 32 -10.83 11.41 10.46
CA GLN A 32 -11.61 12.57 10.10
C GLN A 32 -10.95 13.26 8.90
N VAL A 33 -11.74 13.47 7.83
CA VAL A 33 -11.30 14.15 6.62
C VAL A 33 -12.17 15.38 6.43
N SER A 34 -11.53 16.53 6.18
CA SER A 34 -12.20 17.77 5.84
C SER A 34 -11.84 18.16 4.41
N HIS A 35 -12.85 18.44 3.59
CA HIS A 35 -12.69 18.92 2.23
C HIS A 35 -13.79 19.92 1.93
N ASP A 36 -13.41 21.09 1.43
CA ASP A 36 -14.36 22.14 1.02
C ASP A 36 -15.34 22.54 2.14
N GLY A 37 -14.84 22.65 3.38
CA GLY A 37 -15.65 22.98 4.56
C GLY A 37 -16.54 21.83 5.07
N ILE A 38 -16.65 20.73 4.34
CA ILE A 38 -17.39 19.53 4.76
C ILE A 38 -16.42 18.60 5.47
N THR A 39 -16.80 18.16 6.68
CA THR A 39 -16.02 17.21 7.46
C THR A 39 -16.78 15.92 7.62
N TRP A 40 -16.14 14.79 7.30
CA TRP A 40 -16.73 13.46 7.47
C TRP A 40 -15.70 12.49 8.05
N ILE A 41 -16.19 11.44 8.70
CA ILE A 41 -15.36 10.33 9.15
C ILE A 41 -15.19 9.40 7.96
N GLN A 42 -13.95 9.26 7.49
CA GLN A 42 -13.63 8.21 6.54
C GLN A 42 -13.44 6.92 7.35
N PRO A 43 -14.32 5.91 7.20
CA PRO A 43 -14.20 4.67 7.94
C PRO A 43 -12.96 3.89 7.48
N GLU A 44 -12.49 3.00 8.35
CA GLU A 44 -11.47 2.05 7.94
C GLU A 44 -11.98 1.15 6.81
N ARG A 45 -11.15 0.91 5.80
CA ARG A 45 -11.49 0.01 4.70
C ARG A 45 -10.24 -0.54 4.02
N ILE A 46 -10.36 -1.74 3.48
CA ILE A 46 -9.37 -2.28 2.56
C ILE A 46 -9.51 -1.55 1.23
N MET A 47 -8.41 -1.04 0.71
CA MET A 47 -8.39 -0.32 -0.55
C MET A 47 -8.45 -1.30 -1.71
N CYS A 48 -9.28 -0.99 -2.72
CA CYS A 48 -9.24 -1.73 -3.97
C CYS A 48 -7.93 -1.41 -4.69
N HIS A 49 -7.25 -2.46 -5.10
CA HIS A 49 -6.11 -2.36 -5.99
C HIS A 49 -6.60 -2.25 -7.43
N TRP A 50 -5.83 -1.60 -8.28
CA TRP A 50 -6.06 -1.67 -9.72
C TRP A 50 -4.82 -2.25 -10.40
N CYS A 51 -5.06 -3.15 -11.35
CA CYS A 51 -4.05 -3.65 -12.25
C CYS A 51 -4.05 -2.78 -13.52
N GLY A 52 -2.88 -2.30 -13.94
CA GLY A 52 -2.77 -1.54 -15.17
C GLY A 52 -2.73 -2.47 -16.38
N THR A 53 -3.28 -2.05 -17.52
CA THR A 53 -3.25 -2.86 -18.75
C THR A 53 -1.84 -3.20 -19.22
N THR A 54 -0.85 -2.35 -18.89
CA THR A 54 0.56 -2.50 -19.28
C THR A 54 1.45 -3.05 -18.15
N SER A 55 0.96 -3.10 -16.92
CA SER A 55 1.72 -3.58 -15.77
C SER A 55 0.88 -4.57 -15.00
N LEU A 56 1.36 -5.82 -14.93
CA LEU A 56 0.74 -6.93 -14.19
C LEU A 56 0.73 -6.73 -12.66
N TYR A 57 0.96 -5.51 -12.18
CA TYR A 57 1.15 -5.20 -10.78
C TYR A 57 -0.01 -4.37 -10.25
N ASP A 58 -0.53 -4.82 -9.12
CA ASP A 58 -1.47 -4.06 -8.32
C ASP A 58 -0.88 -2.73 -7.88
N CYS A 59 -1.66 -1.68 -8.09
CA CYS A 59 -1.33 -0.32 -7.72
C CYS A 59 -2.41 0.26 -6.79
N VAL A 60 -1.99 1.19 -5.93
CA VAL A 60 -2.84 1.92 -4.98
C VAL A 60 -2.55 3.41 -5.01
N ARG A 61 -3.57 4.22 -4.71
CA ARG A 61 -3.47 5.69 -4.72
C ARG A 61 -3.63 6.16 -3.30
N LEU A 62 -2.53 6.64 -2.72
CA LEU A 62 -2.54 7.17 -1.37
C LEU A 62 -2.63 8.69 -1.43
N TYR A 63 -3.50 9.26 -0.60
CA TYR A 63 -3.72 10.70 -0.55
C TYR A 63 -3.11 11.28 0.73
N LYS A 64 -2.32 12.35 0.58
CA LYS A 64 -1.76 13.11 1.71
C LYS A 64 -1.86 14.59 1.39
N GLY A 65 -2.59 15.34 2.24
CA GLY A 65 -2.76 16.79 2.08
C GLY A 65 -3.43 17.17 0.76
N GLY A 66 -4.45 16.41 0.32
CA GLY A 66 -5.13 16.63 -0.96
C GLY A 66 -4.38 16.09 -2.19
N VAL A 67 -3.09 15.74 -2.07
CA VAL A 67 -2.30 15.22 -3.18
C VAL A 67 -2.34 13.69 -3.21
N GLY A 68 -2.85 13.12 -4.30
CA GLY A 68 -2.89 11.69 -4.56
C GLY A 68 -1.65 11.20 -5.29
N LYS A 69 -0.87 10.31 -4.69
CA LYS A 69 0.31 9.68 -5.33
C LYS A 69 0.03 8.20 -5.58
N LYS A 70 0.44 7.73 -6.76
CA LYS A 70 0.34 6.31 -7.15
C LYS A 70 1.54 5.55 -6.59
N PHE A 71 1.28 4.40 -6.00
CA PHE A 71 2.29 3.47 -5.51
C PHE A 71 1.96 2.07 -6.02
N SER A 72 2.98 1.29 -6.38
CA SER A 72 2.80 -0.13 -6.63
C SER A 72 2.79 -0.88 -5.29
N VAL A 73 1.84 -1.79 -5.15
CA VAL A 73 1.65 -2.59 -3.93
C VAL A 73 2.92 -3.39 -3.64
N HIS A 74 3.48 -4.05 -4.66
CA HIS A 74 4.70 -4.85 -4.51
C HIS A 74 5.89 -4.03 -3.98
N ARG A 75 6.06 -2.78 -4.44
CA ARG A 75 7.12 -1.89 -3.92
C ARG A 75 6.87 -1.50 -2.46
N LEU A 76 5.62 -1.23 -2.10
CA LEU A 76 5.28 -0.88 -0.73
C LEU A 76 5.53 -2.07 0.22
N VAL A 77 5.15 -3.29 -0.18
CA VAL A 77 5.46 -4.50 0.59
C VAL A 77 6.97 -4.62 0.74
N ALA A 78 7.70 -4.53 -0.37
CA ALA A 78 9.14 -4.70 -0.34
C ALA A 78 9.83 -3.64 0.53
N GLN A 79 9.43 -2.38 0.41
CA GLN A 79 9.94 -1.28 1.22
C GLN A 79 9.76 -1.45 2.74
N HIS A 80 8.73 -2.20 3.14
CA HIS A 80 8.33 -2.31 4.53
C HIS A 80 8.70 -3.65 5.18
N PHE A 81 8.73 -4.73 4.39
CA PHE A 81 8.97 -6.08 4.88
C PHE A 81 10.32 -6.65 4.43
N LEU A 82 10.97 -6.09 3.40
CA LEU A 82 12.35 -6.46 3.06
C LEU A 82 13.36 -5.47 3.67
N PRO A 83 14.35 -5.96 4.44
CA PRO A 83 15.38 -5.12 5.04
C PRO A 83 16.36 -4.53 4.02
N ASP A 84 16.61 -5.23 2.90
CA ASP A 84 17.52 -4.81 1.82
C ASP A 84 16.77 -4.11 0.67
N TRP A 85 15.71 -3.37 1.00
CA TRP A 85 14.95 -2.65 -0.02
C TRP A 85 15.75 -1.46 -0.56
N ASN A 86 16.17 -1.55 -1.81
CA ASN A 86 16.80 -0.44 -2.53
C ASN A 86 15.85 0.10 -3.61
N PRO A 87 15.42 1.37 -3.55
CA PRO A 87 14.52 1.96 -4.55
C PRO A 87 15.16 2.07 -5.95
N GLY A 88 16.50 1.99 -6.04
CA GLY A 88 17.26 1.98 -7.29
C GLY A 88 17.49 0.60 -7.89
N LEU A 89 17.21 -0.47 -7.13
CA LEU A 89 17.12 -1.81 -7.71
C LEU A 89 15.72 -1.92 -8.33
N GLU A 90 15.66 -2.01 -9.65
CA GLU A 90 14.51 -2.65 -10.28
C GLU A 90 14.31 -3.97 -9.54
N VAL A 91 13.11 -4.19 -9.02
CA VAL A 91 12.76 -5.44 -8.35
C VAL A 91 12.75 -6.50 -9.43
N ASN A 92 13.93 -6.99 -9.79
CA ASN A 92 14.07 -8.12 -10.67
C ASN A 92 13.38 -9.25 -9.95
N HIS A 93 12.27 -9.70 -10.53
CA HIS A 93 11.54 -10.87 -10.10
C HIS A 93 12.50 -12.05 -10.21
N ILE A 94 13.21 -12.36 -9.11
CA ILE A 94 14.09 -13.53 -9.05
C ILE A 94 13.27 -14.82 -8.93
N ASP A 95 11.95 -14.73 -8.79
CA ASP A 95 11.06 -15.89 -8.86
C ASP A 95 9.90 -15.63 -9.81
N GLY A 96 10.08 -16.11 -11.04
CA GLY A 96 9.04 -16.23 -12.05
C GLY A 96 8.10 -17.39 -11.74
N ASN A 97 7.41 -17.34 -10.61
CA ASN A 97 6.36 -18.29 -10.22
C ASN A 97 5.27 -17.49 -9.49
N ARG A 98 4.25 -16.91 -10.13
CA ARG A 98 3.08 -17.51 -10.83
C ARG A 98 2.31 -18.53 -9.97
N ASP A 99 1.61 -18.02 -8.95
CA ASP A 99 0.18 -18.30 -8.72
C ASP A 99 -0.47 -17.11 -7.99
#